data_AF-A0A367GBS7-F1
#
_entry.id   AF-A0A367GBS7-F1
#
_cell.length_a   1.000
_cell.length_b   1.000
_cell.length_c   1.000
_cell.angle_alpha   90.00
_cell.angle_beta   90.00
_cell.angle_gamma   90.00
#
_symmetry.space_group_name_H-M   'P 1'
#
loop_
_entity.id
_entity.type
_entity.pdbx_description
1 polymer ?
#
loop_
_entity_poly.entity_id
_entity_poly.type
_entity_poly.pdbx_seq_one_letter_code
_entity_poly.pdbx_strand_id
1 'polypeptide(L)'
;MKLAGHPATEAKHMNNWLNRLERKYGRYGIPNLTNILVAGQILVLAIELFVDRTISFWLGLSRSLLLQGQVWRVISFIFIPFSGGSILSVVLGIYFTWFIGTALEREWGDFRYTVYLLSGVLGTVLGCLLTGVTASTYCLSLSLLLAFAMLYPEVQLLLFFVIPIRVKYFGVFAAVLWVFSFLGASLPGKLDYLLSMLNVWLFFAPMVYRSLRAWVRREQWKRKNRR
;
A
#
# COMPACT_ATOMS: atom_id res chain seq x y z
N MET A 1 15.01 -26.99 -18.21
CA MET A 1 14.65 -26.44 -16.89
C MET A 1 14.55 -24.93 -17.05
N LYS A 2 13.35 -24.37 -17.29
CA LYS A 2 13.16 -22.93 -17.46
C LYS A 2 13.42 -22.27 -16.11
N LEU A 3 14.42 -21.39 -16.04
CA LEU A 3 14.60 -20.45 -14.95
C LEU A 3 13.26 -19.73 -14.75
N ALA A 4 12.57 -20.01 -13.64
CA ALA A 4 11.45 -19.20 -13.21
C ALA A 4 12.00 -17.78 -13.05
N GLY A 5 11.54 -16.86 -13.89
CA GLY A 5 11.93 -15.46 -13.80
C GLY A 5 11.66 -14.97 -12.38
N HIS A 6 12.55 -14.14 -11.86
CA HIS A 6 12.39 -13.54 -10.54
C HIS A 6 10.99 -12.89 -10.47
N PRO A 7 10.22 -13.05 -9.39
CA PRO A 7 8.85 -12.52 -9.31
C PRO A 7 8.77 -11.01 -9.63
N ALA A 8 9.84 -10.26 -9.34
CA ALA A 8 10.01 -8.86 -9.71
C ALA A 8 10.08 -8.62 -11.24
N THR A 9 10.81 -9.46 -11.99
CA THR A 9 10.86 -9.39 -13.46
C THR A 9 9.52 -9.72 -14.14
N GLU A 10 8.73 -10.63 -13.57
CA GLU A 10 7.38 -10.91 -14.07
C GLU A 10 6.43 -9.73 -13.82
N ALA A 11 6.51 -9.08 -12.65
CA ALA A 11 5.74 -7.87 -12.33
C ALA A 11 5.98 -6.73 -13.32
N LYS A 12 7.23 -6.56 -13.78
CA LYS A 12 7.60 -5.52 -14.76
C LYS A 12 6.93 -5.72 -16.13
N HIS A 13 6.68 -6.96 -16.54
CA HIS A 13 6.04 -7.28 -17.83
C HIS A 13 4.54 -7.60 -17.74
N MET A 14 3.95 -7.66 -16.55
CA MET A 14 2.68 -8.38 -16.32
C MET A 14 1.42 -7.68 -16.87
N ASN A 15 1.41 -6.35 -16.89
CA ASN A 15 0.20 -5.56 -17.10
C ASN A 15 0.25 -4.80 -18.43
N ASN A 16 -0.31 -5.40 -19.48
CA ASN A 16 -0.46 -4.76 -20.80
C ASN A 16 -1.11 -3.36 -20.70
N TRP A 17 -2.01 -3.15 -19.75
CA TRP A 17 -2.63 -1.85 -19.50
C TRP A 17 -1.64 -0.84 -18.90
N LEU A 18 -0.85 -1.24 -17.90
CA LEU A 18 0.13 -0.38 -17.24
C LEU A 18 1.26 -0.02 -18.21
N ASN A 19 1.70 -0.95 -19.04
CA ASN A 19 2.66 -0.70 -20.12
C ASN A 19 2.11 0.32 -21.15
N ARG A 20 0.82 0.25 -21.49
CA ARG A 20 0.19 1.24 -22.38
C ARG A 20 0.10 2.61 -21.73
N LEU A 21 -0.26 2.68 -20.45
CA LEU A 21 -0.31 3.93 -19.70
C LEU A 21 1.08 4.54 -19.55
N GLU A 22 2.10 3.75 -19.22
CA GLU A 22 3.48 4.20 -19.10
C GLU A 22 4.01 4.73 -20.44
N ARG A 23 3.69 4.07 -21.55
CA ARG A 23 4.03 4.58 -22.89
C ARG A 23 3.40 5.93 -23.21
N LYS A 24 2.19 6.21 -22.72
CA LYS A 24 1.46 7.46 -23.00
C LYS A 24 1.73 8.56 -21.98
N TYR A 25 1.91 8.21 -20.72
CA TYR A 25 1.90 9.10 -19.56
C TYR A 25 3.14 8.96 -18.67
N GLY A 26 4.19 8.24 -19.12
CA GLY A 26 5.39 7.98 -18.32
C GLY A 26 6.06 9.23 -17.74
N ARG A 27 5.92 10.38 -18.41
CA ARG A 27 6.42 11.70 -17.94
C ARG A 27 5.76 12.22 -16.66
N TYR A 28 4.61 11.67 -16.26
CA TYR A 28 3.86 12.09 -15.07
C TYR A 28 4.25 11.28 -13.82
N GLY A 29 5.27 10.42 -13.90
CA GLY A 29 5.88 9.85 -12.70
C GLY A 29 6.50 10.97 -11.87
N ILE A 30 6.17 11.02 -10.58
CA ILE A 30 6.75 11.99 -9.66
C ILE A 30 8.07 11.40 -9.16
N PRO A 31 9.22 12.01 -9.48
CA PRO A 31 10.51 11.52 -9.00
C PRO A 31 10.67 11.79 -7.51
N ASN A 32 11.28 10.85 -6.78
CA ASN A 32 11.51 10.93 -5.34
C ASN A 32 10.22 11.10 -4.52
N LEU A 33 9.13 10.48 -4.98
CA LEU A 33 7.81 10.58 -4.36
C LEU A 33 7.83 10.10 -2.91
N THR A 34 8.58 9.03 -2.61
CA THR A 34 8.75 8.53 -1.24
C THR A 34 9.38 9.59 -0.34
N ASN A 35 10.43 10.27 -0.80
CA ASN A 35 11.13 11.28 -0.01
C ASN A 35 10.25 12.50 0.25
N ILE A 36 9.44 12.92 -0.74
CA ILE A 36 8.46 14.00 -0.58
C ILE A 36 7.43 13.63 0.49
N LEU A 37 6.89 12.42 0.42
CA LEU A 37 5.89 11.92 1.36
C LEU A 37 6.45 11.85 2.79
N VAL A 38 7.65 11.30 2.95
CA VAL A 38 8.34 11.17 4.24
C VAL A 38 8.71 12.53 4.81
N ALA A 39 9.19 13.47 3.99
CA ALA A 39 9.46 14.84 4.42
C ALA A 39 8.18 15.54 4.94
N GLY A 40 7.06 15.34 4.24
CA GLY A 40 5.76 15.83 4.71
C GLY A 40 5.33 15.19 6.03
N GLN A 41 5.53 13.89 6.20
CA GLN A 41 5.23 13.19 7.47
C GLN A 41 6.09 13.68 8.64
N ILE A 42 7.38 13.93 8.40
CA ILE A 42 8.28 14.52 9.40
C ILE A 42 7.83 15.93 9.77
N LEU A 43 7.42 16.74 8.79
CA LEU A 43 6.91 18.09 9.02
C LEU A 43 5.62 18.07 9.85
N VAL A 44 4.65 17.21 9.50
CA VAL A 44 3.41 17.05 10.28
C VAL A 44 3.72 16.63 11.71
N LEU A 45 4.63 15.66 11.89
CA LEU A 45 5.08 15.24 13.22
C LEU A 45 5.72 16.38 14.02
N ALA A 46 6.58 17.18 13.39
CA ALA A 46 7.22 18.32 14.06
C ALA A 46 6.19 19.37 14.49
N ILE A 47 5.22 19.70 13.63
CA ILE A 47 4.13 20.61 13.98
C ILE A 47 3.31 20.03 15.14
N GLU A 48 2.97 18.74 15.09
CA GLU A 48 2.18 18.08 16.13
C GLU A 48 2.87 18.11 17.50
N LEU A 49 4.20 17.97 17.53
CA LEU A 49 4.98 17.95 18.77
C LEU A 49 5.26 19.35 19.35
N PHE A 50 5.52 20.34 18.49
CA PHE A 50 6.07 21.63 18.92
C PHE A 50 5.13 22.82 18.74
N VAL A 51 4.09 22.71 17.91
CA VAL A 51 3.25 23.84 17.51
C VAL A 51 1.78 23.60 17.83
N ASP A 52 1.17 22.57 17.22
CA ASP A 52 -0.26 22.29 17.32
C ASP A 52 -0.54 20.78 17.26
N ARG A 53 -0.95 20.21 18.41
CA ARG A 53 -1.32 18.80 18.54
C ARG A 53 -2.56 18.41 17.72
N THR A 54 -3.30 19.37 17.17
CA THR A 54 -4.52 19.13 16.39
C THR A 54 -4.28 19.12 14.88
N ILE A 55 -3.06 19.38 14.40
CA ILE A 55 -2.76 19.44 12.95
C ILE A 55 -3.22 18.19 12.19
N SER A 56 -3.04 17.00 12.78
CA SER A 56 -3.48 15.73 12.18
C SER A 56 -5.01 15.68 11.97
N PHE A 57 -5.79 16.34 12.84
CA PHE A 57 -7.24 16.49 12.64
C PHE A 57 -7.57 17.43 11.48
N TRP A 58 -6.79 18.48 11.23
CA TRP A 58 -6.97 19.40 10.10
C TRP A 58 -6.63 18.77 8.74
N LEU A 59 -5.72 17.80 8.73
CA LEU A 59 -5.27 17.12 7.52
C LEU A 59 -6.06 15.84 7.21
N GLY A 60 -6.71 15.25 8.23
CA GLY A 60 -7.38 13.95 8.13
C GLY A 60 -8.51 13.91 7.10
N LEU A 61 -8.71 12.77 6.47
CA LEU A 61 -9.74 12.62 5.44
C LEU A 61 -11.10 12.31 6.08
N SER A 62 -12.06 13.21 5.89
CA SER A 62 -13.43 13.09 6.42
C SER A 62 -14.46 13.55 5.41
N ARG A 63 -15.50 12.72 5.19
CA ARG A 63 -16.58 13.01 4.24
C ARG A 63 -17.34 14.30 4.59
N SER A 64 -17.69 14.51 5.85
CA SER A 64 -18.47 15.69 6.25
C SER A 64 -17.71 17.00 5.98
N LEU A 65 -16.41 17.01 6.27
CA LEU A 65 -15.55 18.18 6.07
C LEU A 65 -15.23 18.41 4.58
N LEU A 66 -15.12 17.35 3.79
CA LEU A 66 -15.01 17.46 2.33
C LEU A 66 -16.24 18.13 1.72
N LEU A 67 -17.44 17.73 2.16
CA LEU A 67 -18.70 18.31 1.69
C LEU A 67 -18.88 19.77 2.15
N GLN A 68 -18.15 20.20 3.19
CA GLN A 68 -18.07 21.60 3.63
C GLN A 68 -17.01 22.42 2.88
N GLY A 69 -16.37 21.85 1.84
CA GLY A 69 -15.42 22.56 0.98
C GLY A 69 -13.94 22.39 1.38
N GLN A 70 -13.60 21.56 2.36
CA GLN A 70 -12.20 21.33 2.78
C GLN A 70 -11.45 20.37 1.84
N VAL A 71 -11.34 20.74 0.56
CA VAL A 71 -10.86 19.86 -0.53
C VAL A 71 -9.40 19.42 -0.40
N TRP A 72 -8.57 20.16 0.34
CA TRP A 72 -7.17 19.78 0.59
C TRP A 72 -7.03 18.42 1.28
N ARG A 73 -8.05 18.01 2.06
CA ARG A 73 -8.11 16.72 2.77
C ARG A 73 -7.98 15.51 1.86
N VAL A 74 -8.33 15.64 0.57
CA VAL A 74 -8.17 14.58 -0.44
C VAL A 74 -6.72 14.16 -0.61
N ILE A 75 -5.76 15.06 -0.37
CA ILE A 75 -4.33 14.77 -0.50
C ILE A 75 -3.62 14.85 0.85
N SER A 76 -3.96 15.81 1.71
CA SER A 76 -3.18 16.09 2.93
C SER A 76 -3.09 14.92 3.90
N PHE A 77 -4.09 14.03 3.92
CA PHE A 77 -4.12 12.91 4.85
C PHE A 77 -2.95 11.93 4.68
N ILE A 78 -2.34 11.86 3.49
CA ILE A 78 -1.20 10.96 3.23
C ILE A 78 0.05 11.37 4.01
N PHE A 79 0.14 12.64 4.40
CA PHE A 79 1.23 13.19 5.21
C PHE A 79 1.02 12.94 6.70
N ILE A 80 -0.10 12.35 7.13
CA ILE A 80 -0.27 11.91 8.50
C ILE A 80 0.48 10.58 8.66
N PRO A 81 1.56 10.53 9.44
CA PRO A 81 2.29 9.29 9.63
C PRO A 81 1.42 8.25 10.34
N PHE A 82 1.54 6.99 9.93
CA PHE A 82 0.89 5.90 10.64
C PHE A 82 1.46 5.80 12.06
N SER A 83 0.60 5.74 13.08
CA SER A 83 1.00 5.64 14.48
C SER A 83 0.27 4.48 15.19
N GLY A 84 1.01 3.78 16.05
CA GLY A 84 0.48 2.83 17.02
C GLY A 84 0.22 3.46 18.39
N GLY A 85 0.03 4.79 18.44
CA GLY A 85 -0.23 5.54 19.68
C GLY A 85 1.00 5.97 20.48
N SER A 86 2.23 5.77 19.98
CA SER A 86 3.46 6.24 20.63
C SER A 86 4.41 6.94 19.67
N ILE A 87 5.25 7.86 20.16
CA ILE A 87 6.23 8.56 19.32
C ILE A 87 7.19 7.59 18.61
N LEU A 88 7.61 6.52 19.31
CA LEU A 88 8.47 5.49 18.74
C LEU A 88 7.77 4.80 17.56
N SER A 89 6.48 4.47 17.70
CA SER A 89 5.71 3.87 16.61
C SER A 89 5.58 4.79 15.39
N VAL A 90 5.49 6.11 15.60
CA VAL A 90 5.44 7.09 14.51
C VAL A 90 6.78 7.14 13.77
N VAL A 91 7.89 7.31 14.51
CA VAL A 91 9.23 7.38 13.93
C VAL A 91 9.55 6.09 13.17
N LEU A 92 9.21 4.94 13.75
CA LEU A 92 9.37 3.64 13.11
C LEU A 92 8.47 3.51 11.86
N GLY A 93 7.24 4.02 11.92
CA GLY A 93 6.32 4.07 10.78
C GLY A 93 6.88 4.87 9.62
N ILE A 94 7.39 6.08 9.89
CA ILE A 94 8.04 6.94 8.89
C ILE A 94 9.27 6.24 8.29
N TYR A 95 10.12 5.63 9.13
CA TYR A 95 11.28 4.86 8.67
C TYR A 95 10.86 3.71 7.75
N PHE A 96 9.84 2.92 8.12
CA PHE A 96 9.35 1.84 7.27
C PHE A 96 8.76 2.35 5.97
N THR A 97 7.99 3.43 5.99
CA THR A 97 7.46 4.07 4.77
C THR A 97 8.59 4.51 3.86
N TRP A 98 9.65 5.14 4.40
CA TRP A 98 10.83 5.51 3.62
C TRP A 98 11.57 4.30 3.05
N PHE A 99 11.89 3.32 3.88
CA PHE A 99 12.66 2.14 3.50
C PHE A 99 11.93 1.32 2.42
N ILE A 100 10.66 1.02 2.66
CA ILE A 100 9.84 0.24 1.74
C ILE A 100 9.52 1.05 0.48
N GLY A 101 9.10 2.29 0.64
CA GLY A 101 8.72 3.16 -0.47
C GLY A 101 9.88 3.35 -1.44
N THR A 102 11.08 3.63 -0.93
CA THR A 102 12.27 3.86 -1.78
C THR A 102 12.66 2.58 -2.52
N ALA A 103 12.55 1.41 -1.89
CA ALA A 103 12.81 0.14 -2.56
C ALA A 103 11.80 -0.14 -3.68
N LEU A 104 10.51 0.10 -3.43
CA LEU A 104 9.45 -0.05 -4.44
C LEU A 104 9.59 0.95 -5.58
N GLU A 105 9.90 2.21 -5.28
CA GLU A 105 10.12 3.28 -6.25
C GLU A 105 11.27 2.96 -7.19
N ARG A 106 12.38 2.42 -6.66
CA ARG A 106 13.53 1.97 -7.48
C ARG A 106 13.21 0.75 -8.34
N GLU A 107 12.45 -0.21 -7.82
CA GLU A 107 12.12 -1.44 -8.53
C GLU A 107 11.13 -1.20 -9.68
N TRP A 108 10.11 -0.38 -9.41
CA TRP A 108 9.02 -0.12 -10.37
C TRP A 108 9.28 1.09 -11.26
N GLY A 109 10.15 2.01 -10.85
CA GLY A 109 10.32 3.32 -11.46
C GLY A 109 9.22 4.31 -11.07
N ASP A 110 9.53 5.59 -11.24
CA ASP A 110 8.74 6.73 -10.75
C ASP A 110 7.27 6.66 -11.18
N PHE A 111 7.00 6.35 -12.46
CA PHE A 111 5.65 6.34 -13.00
C PHE A 111 4.76 5.27 -12.34
N ARG A 112 5.23 4.02 -12.28
CA ARG A 112 4.43 2.91 -11.76
C ARG A 112 4.23 3.02 -10.27
N TYR A 113 5.25 3.46 -9.53
CA TYR A 113 5.14 3.74 -8.11
C TYR A 113 4.15 4.88 -7.82
N THR A 114 4.19 5.95 -8.62
CA THR A 114 3.21 7.05 -8.54
C THR A 114 1.79 6.54 -8.77
N VAL A 115 1.54 5.76 -9.82
CA VAL A 115 0.22 5.17 -10.09
C VAL A 115 -0.23 4.25 -8.96
N TYR A 116 0.69 3.47 -8.39
CA TYR A 116 0.40 2.60 -7.25
C TYR A 116 -0.05 3.39 -6.02
N LEU A 117 0.68 4.44 -5.63
CA LEU A 117 0.27 5.28 -4.50
C LEU A 117 -1.02 6.04 -4.78
N LEU A 118 -1.13 6.70 -5.94
CA LEU A 118 -2.31 7.49 -6.28
C LEU A 118 -3.58 6.65 -6.39
N SER A 119 -3.49 5.41 -6.88
CA SER A 119 -4.65 4.50 -6.92
C SER A 119 -5.09 4.07 -5.51
N GLY A 120 -4.15 3.93 -4.57
CA GLY A 120 -4.49 3.70 -3.16
C GLY A 120 -5.19 4.91 -2.55
N VAL A 121 -4.64 6.10 -2.78
CA VAL A 121 -5.22 7.38 -2.32
C VAL A 121 -6.63 7.56 -2.87
N LEU A 122 -6.81 7.34 -4.18
CA LEU A 122 -8.12 7.40 -4.83
C LEU A 122 -9.09 6.40 -4.22
N GLY A 123 -8.65 5.15 -3.99
CA GLY A 123 -9.44 4.11 -3.35
C GLY A 123 -9.92 4.52 -1.96
N THR A 124 -9.04 5.07 -1.13
CA THR A 124 -9.35 5.56 0.21
C THR A 124 -10.28 6.77 0.20
N VAL A 125 -10.10 7.71 -0.74
CA VAL A 125 -11.01 8.85 -0.92
C VAL A 125 -12.40 8.39 -1.32
N LEU A 126 -12.50 7.46 -2.27
CA LEU A 126 -13.78 6.88 -2.70
C LEU A 126 -14.45 6.10 -1.56
N GLY A 127 -13.69 5.31 -0.80
CA GLY A 127 -14.16 4.61 0.39
C GLY A 127 -14.77 5.57 1.40
N CYS A 128 -14.05 6.64 1.75
CA CYS A 128 -14.53 7.67 2.66
C CYS A 128 -15.80 8.36 2.15
N LEU A 129 -15.86 8.76 0.88
CA LEU A 129 -17.01 9.44 0.30
C LEU A 129 -18.27 8.56 0.26
N LEU A 130 -18.12 7.29 -0.11
CA LEU A 130 -19.24 6.36 -0.25
C LEU A 130 -19.76 5.84 1.10
N THR A 131 -18.86 5.61 2.05
CA THR A 131 -19.20 4.93 3.31
C THR A 131 -19.37 5.91 4.48
N GLY A 132 -18.75 7.09 4.40
CA GLY A 132 -18.65 8.04 5.50
C GLY A 132 -17.67 7.64 6.59
N VAL A 133 -16.93 6.53 6.43
CA VAL A 133 -15.87 6.12 7.36
C VAL A 133 -14.71 7.11 7.24
N THR A 134 -14.21 7.59 8.38
CA THR A 134 -13.02 8.44 8.42
C THR A 134 -11.83 7.63 7.95
N ALA A 135 -11.19 8.09 6.88
CA ALA A 135 -10.08 7.37 6.29
C ALA A 135 -8.79 7.57 7.09
N SER A 136 -7.94 6.56 7.08
CA SER A 136 -6.61 6.59 7.68
C SER A 136 -5.56 6.11 6.69
N THR A 137 -4.29 6.38 6.98
CA THR A 137 -3.15 5.88 6.21
C THR A 137 -2.87 4.39 6.42
N TYR A 138 -3.63 3.72 7.29
CA TYR A 138 -3.47 2.29 7.61
C TYR A 138 -3.43 1.41 6.36
N CYS A 139 -4.45 1.50 5.49
CA CYS A 139 -4.51 0.70 4.28
C CYS A 139 -3.37 1.06 3.30
N LEU A 140 -3.02 2.33 3.17
CA LEU A 140 -1.90 2.75 2.33
C LEU A 140 -0.58 2.13 2.80
N SER A 141 -0.26 2.25 4.09
CA SER A 141 0.95 1.67 4.67
C SER A 141 0.97 0.14 4.53
N LEU A 142 -0.16 -0.51 4.78
CA LEU A 142 -0.29 -1.96 4.70
C LEU A 142 -0.17 -2.48 3.26
N SER A 143 -0.68 -1.72 2.28
CA SER A 143 -0.53 -2.03 0.85
C SER A 143 0.93 -1.99 0.41
N LEU A 144 1.70 -0.96 0.83
CA LEU A 144 3.13 -0.84 0.55
C LEU A 144 3.91 -2.01 1.16
N LEU A 145 3.61 -2.37 2.41
CA LEU A 145 4.24 -3.50 3.08
C LEU A 145 3.94 -4.82 2.36
N LEU A 146 2.70 -5.04 1.94
CA LEU A 146 2.30 -6.22 1.21
C LEU A 146 2.99 -6.30 -0.17
N ALA A 147 3.04 -5.18 -0.90
CA ALA A 147 3.74 -5.08 -2.17
C ALA A 147 5.23 -5.42 -2.03
N PHE A 148 5.88 -4.87 -1.01
CA PHE A 148 7.27 -5.13 -0.71
C PHE A 148 7.52 -6.60 -0.36
N ALA A 149 6.65 -7.21 0.44
CA ALA A 149 6.76 -8.62 0.80
C ALA A 149 6.58 -9.57 -0.39
N MET A 150 5.79 -9.19 -1.38
CA MET A 150 5.64 -9.97 -2.62
C MET A 150 6.88 -9.87 -3.52
N LEU A 151 7.54 -8.72 -3.57
CA LEU A 151 8.72 -8.52 -4.41
C LEU A 151 10.01 -9.04 -3.78
N TYR A 152 10.17 -8.85 -2.47
CA TYR A 152 11.39 -9.16 -1.74
C TYR A 152 11.15 -10.09 -0.54
N PRO A 153 10.52 -11.28 -0.72
CA PRO A 153 10.13 -12.15 0.39
C PRO A 153 11.30 -12.67 1.22
N GLU A 154 12.49 -12.79 0.62
CA GLU A 154 13.70 -13.32 1.26
C GLU A 154 14.63 -12.25 1.84
N VAL A 155 14.34 -10.95 1.63
CA VAL A 155 15.07 -9.87 2.30
C VAL A 155 14.84 -9.97 3.81
N GLN A 156 15.86 -9.64 4.59
CA GLN A 156 15.80 -9.60 6.04
C GLN A 156 15.68 -8.15 6.51
N LEU A 157 14.73 -7.89 7.41
CA LEU A 157 14.56 -6.62 8.10
C LEU A 157 14.91 -6.80 9.56
N LEU A 158 15.73 -5.89 10.08
CA LEU A 158 16.07 -5.85 11.50
C LEU A 158 14.92 -5.21 12.27
N LEU A 159 14.07 -6.03 12.88
CA LEU A 159 13.05 -5.57 13.82
C LEU A 159 13.74 -4.96 15.05
N PHE A 160 13.38 -3.73 15.39
CA PHE A 160 14.00 -2.93 16.46
C PHE A 160 15.54 -2.82 16.36
N PHE A 161 16.10 -2.93 15.15
CA PHE A 161 17.54 -2.95 14.92
C PHE A 161 18.29 -4.14 15.55
N VAL A 162 17.58 -5.14 16.08
CA VAL A 162 18.18 -6.29 16.79
C VAL A 162 17.84 -7.62 16.13
N ILE A 163 16.57 -7.85 15.75
CA ILE A 163 16.09 -9.18 15.35
C ILE A 163 15.90 -9.23 13.82
N PRO A 164 16.74 -9.98 13.07
CA PRO A 164 16.54 -10.14 11.63
C PRO A 164 15.35 -11.06 11.34
N ILE A 165 14.29 -10.49 10.75
CA ILE A 165 13.08 -11.21 10.35
C ILE A 165 12.92 -11.10 8.84
N ARG A 166 12.62 -12.22 8.17
CA ARG A 166 12.35 -12.21 6.72
C ARG A 166 11.06 -11.46 6.40
N VAL A 167 11.09 -10.65 5.35
CA VAL A 167 9.96 -9.80 4.93
C VAL A 167 8.69 -10.62 4.67
N LYS A 168 8.80 -11.87 4.18
CA LYS A 168 7.62 -12.72 3.98
C LYS A 168 6.75 -12.88 5.23
N TYR A 169 7.34 -12.88 6.42
CA TYR A 169 6.57 -12.95 7.67
C TYR A 169 5.81 -11.65 7.94
N PHE A 170 6.42 -10.50 7.64
CA PHE A 170 5.73 -9.21 7.70
C PHE A 170 4.59 -9.12 6.69
N GLY A 171 4.75 -9.66 5.48
CA GLY A 171 3.67 -9.72 4.49
C GLY A 171 2.49 -10.57 4.95
N VAL A 172 2.76 -11.74 5.55
CA VAL A 172 1.71 -12.59 6.15
C VAL A 172 1.04 -11.87 7.30
N PHE A 173 1.82 -11.25 8.20
CA PHE A 173 1.31 -10.47 9.31
C PHE A 173 0.40 -9.33 8.84
N ALA A 174 0.84 -8.56 7.83
CA ALA A 174 0.05 -7.51 7.19
C ALA A 174 -1.27 -8.03 6.63
N ALA A 175 -1.23 -9.15 5.89
CA ALA A 175 -2.44 -9.76 5.33
C ALA A 175 -3.40 -10.23 6.44
N VAL A 176 -2.89 -10.86 7.51
CA VAL A 176 -3.69 -11.30 8.66
C VAL A 176 -4.32 -10.10 9.37
N LEU A 177 -3.56 -9.04 9.63
CA LEU A 177 -4.08 -7.81 10.23
C LEU A 177 -5.22 -7.23 9.40
N TRP A 178 -5.03 -7.12 8.08
CA TRP A 178 -6.07 -6.61 7.20
C TRP A 178 -7.33 -7.48 7.20
N VAL A 179 -7.18 -8.82 7.14
CA VAL A 179 -8.33 -9.74 7.20
C VAL A 179 -9.06 -9.62 8.53
N PHE A 180 -8.33 -9.55 9.65
CA PHE A 180 -8.94 -9.40 10.97
C PHE A 180 -9.72 -8.08 11.08
N SER A 181 -9.10 -6.96 10.67
CA SER A 181 -9.75 -5.65 10.59
C SER A 181 -10.97 -5.65 9.67
N PHE A 182 -10.89 -6.33 8.53
CA PHE A 182 -12.00 -6.46 7.59
C PHE A 182 -13.16 -7.26 8.18
N LEU A 183 -12.89 -8.38 8.85
CA LEU A 183 -13.93 -9.24 9.44
C LEU A 183 -14.65 -8.54 10.61
N GLY A 184 -13.91 -7.78 11.41
CA GLY A 184 -14.45 -6.99 12.53
C GLY A 184 -15.17 -5.71 12.11
N ALA A 185 -15.06 -5.28 10.84
CA ALA A 185 -15.67 -4.05 10.37
C ALA A 185 -17.19 -4.18 10.11
N SER A 186 -17.90 -3.05 10.23
CA SER A 186 -19.28 -2.92 9.78
C SER A 186 -19.40 -3.08 8.26
N LEU A 187 -20.61 -3.25 7.72
CA LEU A 187 -20.83 -3.34 6.26
C LEU A 187 -20.21 -2.15 5.48
N PRO A 188 -20.42 -0.89 5.89
CA PRO A 188 -19.73 0.25 5.28
C PRO A 188 -18.21 0.17 5.44
N GLY A 189 -17.71 -0.23 6.62
CA GLY A 189 -16.27 -0.39 6.84
C GLY A 189 -15.63 -1.48 5.96
N LYS A 190 -16.32 -2.59 5.71
CA LYS A 190 -15.86 -3.63 4.78
C LYS A 190 -15.68 -3.09 3.37
N LEU A 191 -16.64 -2.30 2.90
CA LEU A 191 -16.54 -1.65 1.58
C LEU A 191 -15.36 -0.66 1.56
N ASP A 192 -15.17 0.12 2.63
CA ASP A 192 -14.05 1.05 2.77
C ASP A 192 -12.68 0.34 2.72
N TYR A 193 -12.52 -0.78 3.44
CA TYR A 193 -11.30 -1.60 3.40
C TYR A 193 -11.01 -2.17 2.01
N LEU A 194 -12.04 -2.59 1.28
CA LEU A 194 -11.88 -3.11 -0.09
C LEU A 194 -11.45 -2.00 -1.06
N LEU A 195 -12.09 -0.84 -0.98
CA LEU A 195 -11.79 0.31 -1.81
C LEU A 195 -10.41 0.90 -1.50
N SER A 196 -10.04 1.00 -0.22
CA SER A 196 -8.72 1.48 0.22
C SER A 196 -7.56 0.55 -0.19
N MET A 197 -7.85 -0.68 -0.62
CA MET A 197 -6.88 -1.63 -1.18
C MET A 197 -6.84 -1.62 -2.73
N LEU A 198 -7.45 -0.61 -3.38
CA LEU A 198 -7.57 -0.54 -4.84
C LEU A 198 -6.24 -0.73 -5.57
N ASN A 199 -5.17 -0.13 -5.07
CA ASN A 199 -3.83 -0.29 -5.63
C ASN A 199 -3.35 -1.76 -5.64
N VAL A 200 -3.55 -2.49 -4.55
CA VAL A 200 -3.19 -3.92 -4.45
C VAL A 200 -3.99 -4.72 -5.47
N TRP A 201 -5.30 -4.47 -5.58
CA TRP A 201 -6.15 -5.16 -6.55
C TRP A 201 -5.69 -4.88 -7.98
N LEU A 202 -5.41 -3.62 -8.34
CA LEU A 202 -4.99 -3.25 -9.69
C LEU A 202 -3.63 -3.85 -10.08
N PHE A 203 -2.67 -3.90 -9.16
CA PHE A 203 -1.31 -4.35 -9.46
C PHE A 203 -1.15 -5.87 -9.34
N PHE A 204 -1.74 -6.48 -8.30
CA PHE A 204 -1.46 -7.88 -7.94
C PHE A 204 -2.60 -8.86 -8.27
N ALA A 205 -3.84 -8.42 -8.52
CA ALA A 205 -4.91 -9.35 -8.89
C ALA A 205 -4.59 -10.18 -10.16
N PRO A 206 -3.98 -9.63 -11.22
CA PRO A 206 -3.60 -10.43 -12.39
C PRO A 206 -2.60 -11.55 -12.06
N MET A 207 -1.68 -11.29 -11.14
CA MET A 207 -0.68 -12.24 -10.68
C MET A 207 -1.34 -13.37 -9.86
N VAL A 208 -2.18 -13.00 -8.89
CA VAL A 208 -2.91 -13.95 -8.03
C VAL A 208 -3.88 -14.81 -8.86
N TYR A 209 -4.60 -14.22 -9.82
CA TYR A 209 -5.52 -14.96 -10.68
C TYR A 209 -4.79 -16.05 -11.50
N ARG A 210 -3.62 -15.73 -12.06
CA ARG A 210 -2.82 -16.69 -12.83
C ARG A 210 -2.26 -17.81 -11.96
N SER A 211 -1.76 -17.50 -10.76
CA SER A 211 -1.22 -18.50 -9.83
C SER A 211 -2.31 -19.47 -9.37
N LEU A 212 -3.51 -18.97 -9.04
CA LEU A 212 -4.68 -19.79 -8.73
C LEU A 212 -5.10 -20.65 -9.92
N ARG A 213 -5.21 -20.09 -11.13
CA ARG A 213 -5.57 -20.85 -12.34
C ARG A 213 -4.53 -21.93 -12.69
N ALA A 214 -3.25 -21.67 -12.46
CA ALA A 214 -2.20 -22.67 -12.63
C ALA A 214 -2.29 -23.78 -11.59
N TRP A 215 -2.57 -23.44 -10.33
CA TRP A 215 -2.79 -24.41 -9.26
C TRP A 215 -4.02 -25.29 -9.52
N VAL A 216 -5.16 -24.71 -9.88
CA VAL A 216 -6.40 -25.46 -10.23
C VAL A 216 -6.15 -26.44 -11.38
N ARG A 217 -5.43 -26.01 -12.43
CA ARG A 217 -5.08 -26.90 -13.56
C ARG A 217 -4.18 -28.07 -13.14
N ARG A 218 -3.19 -27.82 -12.26
CA ARG A 218 -2.35 -28.89 -11.72
C ARG A 218 -3.17 -29.87 -10.89
N GLU A 219 -4.11 -29.38 -10.10
CA GLU A 219 -4.94 -30.23 -9.25
C GLU A 219 -5.94 -31.06 -10.06
N GLN A 220 -6.53 -30.47 -11.11
CA GLN A 220 -7.36 -31.20 -12.07
C GLN A 220 -6.56 -32.28 -12.82
N TRP A 221 -5.32 -31.99 -13.21
CA TRP A 221 -4.44 -32.97 -13.86
C TRP A 221 -4.07 -34.13 -12.91
N LYS A 222 -3.73 -33.84 -11.65
CA LYS A 222 -3.48 -34.86 -10.61
C LYS A 222 -4.69 -35.75 -10.36
N ARG A 223 -5.92 -35.18 -10.38
CA ARG A 223 -7.16 -35.94 -10.24
C ARG A 223 -7.45 -36.83 -11.46
N LYS A 224 -7.09 -36.38 -12.66
CA LYS A 224 -7.28 -37.13 -13.92
C LYS A 224 -6.30 -38.29 -14.08
N ASN A 225 -5.05 -38.13 -13.63
CA ASN A 225 -4.00 -39.15 -13.69
C ASN A 225 -3.94 -40.07 -12.45
N ARG A 226 -4.89 -39.94 -11.51
CA ARG A 226 -5.07 -40.85 -10.37
C ARG A 226 -6.15 -41.93 -10.62
N ARG A 227 -6.70 -41.99 -11.83
CA ARG A 227 -7.50 -43.10 -12.36
C ARG A 227 -6.64 -43.88 -13.34
#